data_AF-A0A7S7SI55-F1
#
_entry.id   AF-A0A7S7SI55-F1
#
_cell.length_a   1.000
_cell.length_b   1.000
_cell.length_c   1.000
_cell.angle_alpha   90.00
_cell.angle_beta   90.00
_cell.angle_gamma   90.00
#
_symmetry.space_group_name_H-M   'P 1'
#
loop_
_entity.id
_entity.type
_entity.pdbx_description
1 polymer ?
#
loop_
_entity_poly.entity_id
_entity_poly.type
_entity_poly.pdbx_seq_one_letter_code
_entity_poly.pdbx_strand_id
1 'polypeptide(L)'
;MTSSEHARETLRQSIGKLEEQIVVTLKDTSEDPVHDLRVSIRRVSQALRTFGPLLPGKSARSMRKALKPALDAAAIARDHDVCEALLVKCGLPEGHPLLVSMKAERDSAALALLGQVYLLLSTGAPGVWHQRVAAIAGPADDAALQAREALPPLASEFFDAGRKAAVQAGSAKKLHAFRLSAKRFRYTLELFRPFYGPVFLQRLERVRQIQSLLGKRQDCAVAADRLSALSATDPLVLPALAEVEARAQKS
;
A
#
# COMPACT_ATOMS: atom_id res chain seq x y z
N MET A 1 -4.30 -5.30 28.48
CA MET A 1 -3.57 -5.99 27.39
C MET A 1 -2.19 -5.36 27.30
N THR A 2 -1.14 -6.17 27.38
CA THR A 2 0.24 -5.69 27.35
C THR A 2 0.70 -5.37 25.92
N SER A 3 1.76 -4.57 25.76
CA SER A 3 2.36 -4.28 24.44
C SER A 3 2.83 -5.52 23.71
N SER A 4 3.40 -6.47 24.45
CA SER A 4 3.84 -7.78 23.92
C SER A 4 2.65 -8.66 23.48
N GLU A 5 1.54 -8.67 24.22
CA GLU A 5 0.29 -9.36 23.81
C GLU A 5 -0.29 -8.74 22.55
N HIS A 6 -0.41 -7.40 22.52
CA HIS A 6 -0.94 -6.70 21.36
C HIS A 6 -0.08 -6.91 20.11
N ALA A 7 1.25 -6.86 20.24
CA ALA A 7 2.17 -7.14 19.14
C ALA A 7 1.99 -8.56 18.59
N ARG A 8 1.92 -9.57 19.47
CA ARG A 8 1.68 -10.98 19.09
C ARG A 8 0.36 -11.14 18.35
N GLU A 9 -0.71 -10.61 18.91
CA GLU A 9 -2.06 -10.69 18.34
C GLU A 9 -2.10 -10.05 16.95
N THR A 10 -1.61 -8.82 16.84
CA THR A 10 -1.65 -8.04 15.60
C THR A 10 -0.78 -8.68 14.51
N LEU A 11 0.44 -9.11 14.83
CA LEU A 11 1.31 -9.77 13.87
C LEU A 11 0.72 -11.10 13.40
N ARG A 12 0.23 -11.93 14.32
CA ARG A 12 -0.40 -13.22 13.98
C ARG A 12 -1.60 -13.05 13.07
N GLN A 13 -2.52 -12.13 13.40
CA GLN A 13 -3.69 -11.82 12.57
C GLN A 13 -3.27 -11.31 11.18
N SER A 14 -2.29 -10.40 11.12
CA SER A 14 -1.83 -9.86 9.83
C SER A 14 -1.13 -10.90 8.96
N ILE A 15 -0.37 -11.83 9.55
CA ILE A 15 0.29 -12.94 8.84
C ILE A 15 -0.76 -13.95 8.37
N GLY A 16 -1.74 -14.31 9.21
CA GLY A 16 -2.85 -15.18 8.80
C GLY A 16 -3.64 -14.60 7.62
N LYS A 17 -3.93 -13.29 7.66
CA LYS A 17 -4.57 -12.62 6.52
C LYS A 17 -3.69 -12.62 5.26
N LEU A 18 -2.38 -12.48 5.41
CA LEU A 18 -1.44 -12.61 4.29
C LEU A 18 -1.49 -14.04 3.70
N GLU A 19 -1.49 -15.07 4.54
CA GLU A 19 -1.59 -16.48 4.12
C GLU A 19 -2.88 -16.74 3.33
N GLU A 20 -4.02 -16.24 3.82
CA GLU A 20 -5.29 -16.29 3.08
C GLU A 20 -5.18 -15.66 1.69
N GLN A 21 -4.62 -14.44 1.61
CA GLN A 21 -4.51 -13.73 0.33
C GLN A 21 -3.49 -14.38 -0.61
N ILE A 22 -2.43 -15.01 -0.09
CA ILE A 22 -1.52 -15.83 -0.90
C ILE A 22 -2.29 -16.97 -1.57
N VAL A 23 -3.12 -17.70 -0.82
CA VAL A 23 -3.91 -18.82 -1.37
C VAL A 23 -4.89 -18.33 -2.44
N VAL A 24 -5.53 -17.17 -2.25
CA VAL A 24 -6.41 -16.58 -3.24
C VAL A 24 -5.62 -16.19 -4.49
N THR A 25 -4.51 -15.46 -4.35
CA THR A 25 -3.70 -14.98 -5.48
C THR A 25 -3.08 -16.12 -6.30
N LEU A 26 -2.76 -17.25 -5.67
CA LEU A 26 -2.26 -18.43 -6.38
C LEU A 26 -3.30 -19.05 -7.34
N LYS A 27 -4.60 -18.82 -7.09
CA LYS A 27 -5.70 -19.32 -7.93
C LYS A 27 -6.18 -18.30 -8.93
N ASP A 28 -6.15 -17.02 -8.54
CA ASP A 28 -6.65 -15.92 -9.34
C ASP A 28 -5.75 -14.70 -9.17
N THR A 29 -5.24 -14.18 -10.29
CA THR A 29 -4.42 -12.97 -10.34
C THR A 29 -5.19 -11.79 -10.94
N SER A 30 -6.51 -11.78 -10.88
CA SER A 30 -7.36 -10.63 -11.21
C SER A 30 -7.09 -9.43 -10.28
N GLU A 31 -7.66 -8.27 -10.62
CA GLU A 31 -7.40 -6.99 -9.94
C GLU A 31 -7.58 -7.08 -8.41
N ASP A 32 -8.70 -7.66 -7.95
CA ASP A 32 -9.06 -7.69 -6.53
C ASP A 32 -8.11 -8.57 -5.69
N PRO A 33 -7.83 -9.84 -6.06
CA PRO A 33 -6.81 -10.67 -5.41
C PRO A 33 -5.43 -10.02 -5.35
N VAL A 34 -4.96 -9.42 -6.45
CA VAL A 34 -3.66 -8.73 -6.49
C VAL A 34 -3.67 -7.52 -5.56
N HIS A 35 -4.75 -6.74 -5.56
CA HIS A 35 -4.92 -5.62 -4.66
C HIS A 35 -4.89 -6.05 -3.20
N ASP A 36 -5.63 -7.08 -2.83
CA ASP A 36 -5.77 -7.55 -1.46
C ASP A 36 -4.48 -8.19 -0.92
N LEU A 37 -3.76 -8.97 -1.74
CA LEU A 37 -2.43 -9.44 -1.39
C LEU A 37 -1.47 -8.26 -1.19
N ARG A 38 -1.48 -7.27 -2.08
CA ARG A 38 -0.64 -6.07 -1.93
C ARG A 38 -0.94 -5.34 -0.62
N VAL A 39 -2.22 -5.22 -0.25
CA VAL A 39 -2.66 -4.57 0.99
C VAL A 39 -2.23 -5.39 2.21
N SER A 40 -2.38 -6.71 2.20
CA SER A 40 -1.98 -7.59 3.31
C SER A 40 -0.46 -7.54 3.54
N ILE A 41 0.36 -7.58 2.48
CA ILE A 41 1.82 -7.43 2.57
C ILE A 41 2.21 -6.08 3.19
N ARG A 42 1.53 -4.98 2.81
CA ARG A 42 1.79 -3.65 3.39
C ARG A 42 1.44 -3.59 4.87
N ARG A 43 0.35 -4.22 5.29
CA ARG A 43 -0.07 -4.30 6.70
C ARG A 43 0.92 -5.10 7.53
N VAL A 44 1.32 -6.29 7.09
CA VAL A 44 2.38 -7.07 7.74
C VAL A 44 3.68 -6.26 7.82
N SER A 45 4.08 -5.62 6.72
CA SER A 45 5.29 -4.79 6.69
C SER A 45 5.24 -3.61 7.66
N GLN A 46 4.07 -2.99 7.87
CA GLN A 46 3.92 -1.91 8.83
C GLN A 46 3.88 -2.42 10.28
N ALA A 47 3.21 -3.54 10.53
CA ALA A 47 3.23 -4.20 11.84
C ALA A 47 4.66 -4.57 12.24
N LEU A 48 5.45 -5.13 11.31
CA LEU A 48 6.87 -5.45 11.54
C LEU A 48 7.77 -4.23 11.75
N ARG A 49 7.41 -3.05 11.24
CA ARG A 49 8.13 -1.81 11.55
C ARG A 49 7.82 -1.33 12.95
N THR A 50 6.54 -1.41 13.33
CA THR A 50 6.03 -0.91 14.61
C THR A 50 6.49 -1.79 15.76
N PHE A 51 6.31 -3.11 15.65
CA PHE A 51 6.66 -4.09 16.68
C PHE A 51 8.02 -4.73 16.47
N GLY A 52 8.77 -4.26 15.48
CA GLY A 52 10.11 -4.77 15.15
C GLY A 52 11.08 -4.85 16.34
N PRO A 53 11.11 -3.84 17.24
CA PRO A 53 11.94 -3.90 18.45
C PRO A 53 11.63 -5.05 19.42
N LEU A 54 10.41 -5.61 19.38
CA LEU A 54 9.98 -6.72 20.24
C LEU A 54 10.27 -8.10 19.62
N LEU A 55 10.66 -8.14 18.35
CA LEU A 55 10.98 -9.38 17.64
C LEU A 55 12.47 -9.74 17.81
N PRO A 56 12.81 -11.03 17.89
CA PRO A 56 14.18 -11.46 18.14
C PRO A 56 15.13 -11.10 16.99
N GLY A 57 16.27 -10.50 17.34
CA GLY A 57 17.38 -10.22 16.44
C GLY A 57 16.97 -9.42 15.19
N LYS A 58 17.26 -9.96 13.99
CA LYS A 58 16.97 -9.31 12.70
C LYS A 58 15.65 -9.76 12.07
N SER A 59 14.78 -10.44 12.82
CA SER A 59 13.55 -11.09 12.29
C SER A 59 12.66 -10.12 11.53
N ALA A 60 12.31 -8.98 12.13
CA ALA A 60 11.47 -7.97 11.50
C ALA A 60 12.06 -7.40 10.19
N ARG A 61 13.38 -7.26 10.11
CA ARG A 61 14.07 -6.79 8.89
C ARG A 61 14.07 -7.88 7.82
N SER A 62 14.38 -9.12 8.19
CA SER A 62 14.42 -10.28 7.30
C SER A 62 13.05 -10.55 6.67
N MET A 63 11.98 -10.59 7.48
CA MET A 63 10.61 -10.81 7.01
C MET A 63 10.16 -9.74 6.01
N ARG A 64 10.42 -8.46 6.31
CA ARG A 64 10.13 -7.36 5.36
C ARG A 64 10.93 -7.46 4.07
N LYS A 65 12.18 -7.91 4.13
CA LYS A 65 13.01 -8.13 2.95
C LYS A 65 12.45 -9.26 2.09
N ALA A 66 11.98 -10.35 2.70
CA ALA A 66 11.37 -11.48 2.01
C ALA A 66 10.05 -11.09 1.31
N LEU A 67 9.25 -10.20 1.89
CA LEU A 67 8.01 -9.71 1.30
C LEU A 67 8.19 -8.70 0.17
N LYS A 68 9.35 -8.04 0.10
CA LYS A 68 9.57 -6.91 -0.81
C LYS A 68 9.43 -7.29 -2.30
N PRO A 69 10.00 -8.38 -2.81
CA PRO A 69 9.87 -8.75 -4.22
C PRO A 69 8.40 -8.95 -4.65
N ALA A 70 7.61 -9.69 -3.86
CA ALA A 70 6.18 -9.88 -4.13
C ALA A 70 5.41 -8.55 -4.06
N LEU A 71 5.73 -7.68 -3.09
CA LEU A 71 5.12 -6.36 -2.99
C LEU A 71 5.41 -5.48 -4.22
N ASP A 72 6.64 -5.53 -4.74
CA ASP A 72 7.06 -4.75 -5.89
C ASP A 72 6.36 -5.27 -7.17
N ALA A 73 6.29 -6.59 -7.38
CA ALA A 73 5.58 -7.18 -8.52
C ALA A 73 4.06 -6.89 -8.47
N ALA A 74 3.42 -7.05 -7.31
CA ALA A 74 2.01 -6.69 -7.13
C ALA A 74 1.75 -5.18 -7.29
N ALA A 75 2.75 -4.33 -7.03
CA ALA A 75 2.62 -2.89 -7.28
C ALA A 75 2.56 -2.60 -8.78
N ILE A 76 3.41 -3.24 -9.59
CA ILE A 76 3.41 -3.06 -11.05
C ILE A 76 2.06 -3.49 -11.64
N ALA A 77 1.59 -4.71 -11.33
CA ALA A 77 0.30 -5.19 -11.81
C ALA A 77 -0.85 -4.22 -11.42
N ARG A 78 -0.87 -3.77 -10.16
CA ARG A 78 -1.92 -2.85 -9.70
C ARG A 78 -1.84 -1.48 -10.35
N ASP A 79 -0.64 -0.97 -10.64
CA ASP A 79 -0.46 0.31 -11.30
C ASP A 79 -1.03 0.27 -12.74
N HIS A 80 -0.94 -0.88 -13.43
CA HIS A 80 -1.64 -1.09 -14.71
C HIS A 80 -3.16 -1.15 -14.53
N ASP A 81 -3.67 -1.95 -13.58
CA ASP A 81 -5.12 -2.06 -13.34
C ASP A 81 -5.76 -0.68 -13.07
N VAL A 82 -5.12 0.14 -12.21
CA VAL A 82 -5.60 1.51 -11.91
C VAL A 82 -5.56 2.41 -13.14
N CYS A 83 -4.45 2.36 -13.89
CA CYS A 83 -4.27 3.23 -15.05
C CYS A 83 -5.23 2.87 -16.19
N GLU A 84 -5.41 1.59 -16.48
CA GLU A 84 -6.38 1.10 -17.48
C GLU A 84 -7.79 1.57 -17.14
N ALA A 85 -8.25 1.33 -15.91
CA ALA A 85 -9.57 1.75 -15.45
C ALA A 85 -9.76 3.28 -15.55
N LEU A 86 -8.71 4.06 -15.26
CA LEU A 86 -8.76 5.51 -15.39
C LEU A 86 -8.85 5.95 -16.85
N LEU A 87 -8.04 5.37 -17.75
CA LEU A 87 -8.01 5.71 -19.17
C LEU A 87 -9.33 5.40 -19.86
N VAL A 88 -9.89 4.22 -19.62
CA VAL A 88 -11.23 3.84 -20.13
C VAL A 88 -12.28 4.82 -19.62
N LYS A 89 -12.24 5.16 -18.32
CA LYS A 89 -13.16 6.14 -17.72
C LYS A 89 -12.97 7.57 -18.26
N CYS A 90 -11.85 7.88 -18.90
CA CYS A 90 -11.59 9.17 -19.55
C CYS A 90 -11.90 9.13 -21.06
N GLY A 91 -12.46 8.02 -21.56
CA GLY A 91 -12.93 7.91 -22.94
C GLY A 91 -11.95 7.27 -23.90
N LEU A 92 -10.84 6.68 -23.42
CA LEU A 92 -9.98 5.87 -24.28
C LEU A 92 -10.72 4.56 -24.64
N PRO A 93 -10.85 4.20 -25.94
CA PRO A 93 -11.54 2.97 -26.33
C PRO A 93 -10.87 1.71 -25.77
N GLU A 94 -11.64 0.74 -25.28
CA GLU A 94 -11.10 -0.51 -24.69
C GLU A 94 -10.19 -1.30 -25.64
N GLY A 95 -10.42 -1.22 -26.95
CA GLY A 95 -9.59 -1.85 -27.99
C GLY A 95 -8.34 -1.07 -28.39
N HIS A 96 -8.03 0.06 -27.73
CA HIS A 96 -6.90 0.91 -28.10
C HIS A 96 -5.55 0.18 -27.90
N PRO A 97 -4.59 0.28 -28.84
CA PRO A 97 -3.30 -0.42 -28.76
C PRO A 97 -2.53 -0.20 -27.44
N LEU A 98 -2.60 1.02 -26.88
CA LEU A 98 -2.05 1.32 -25.54
C LEU A 98 -2.62 0.37 -24.46
N LEU A 99 -3.94 0.19 -24.38
CA LEU A 99 -4.56 -0.67 -23.37
C LEU A 99 -4.20 -2.14 -23.59
N VAL A 100 -4.13 -2.59 -24.85
CA VAL A 100 -3.66 -3.93 -25.19
C VAL A 100 -2.22 -4.16 -24.69
N SER A 101 -1.32 -3.20 -24.92
CA SER A 101 0.07 -3.29 -24.43
C SER A 101 0.14 -3.28 -22.90
N MET A 102 -0.65 -2.44 -22.24
CA MET A 102 -0.72 -2.36 -20.78
C MET A 102 -1.22 -3.67 -20.16
N LYS A 103 -2.21 -4.32 -20.80
CA LYS A 103 -2.70 -5.63 -20.37
C LYS A 103 -1.62 -6.71 -20.46
N ALA A 104 -0.83 -6.72 -21.53
CA ALA A 104 0.30 -7.65 -21.67
C ALA A 104 1.40 -7.40 -20.61
N GLU A 105 1.72 -6.14 -20.31
CA GLU A 105 2.63 -5.75 -19.24
C GLU A 105 2.11 -6.17 -17.86
N ARG A 106 0.81 -5.97 -17.63
CA ARG A 106 0.09 -6.37 -16.42
C ARG A 106 0.12 -7.89 -16.22
N ASP A 107 -0.14 -8.67 -17.26
CA ASP A 107 -0.11 -10.13 -17.19
C ASP A 107 1.31 -10.66 -16.95
N SER A 108 2.31 -10.02 -17.54
CA SER A 108 3.73 -10.30 -17.23
C SER A 108 4.06 -10.01 -15.77
N ALA A 109 3.55 -8.91 -15.21
CA ALA A 109 3.71 -8.57 -13.80
C ALA A 109 2.96 -9.55 -12.87
N ALA A 110 1.80 -10.05 -13.27
CA ALA A 110 1.06 -11.09 -12.54
C ALA A 110 1.83 -12.41 -12.50
N LEU A 111 2.46 -12.82 -13.61
CA LEU A 111 3.35 -13.99 -13.64
C LEU A 111 4.57 -13.79 -12.73
N ALA A 112 5.19 -12.61 -12.78
CA ALA A 112 6.30 -12.27 -11.89
C ALA A 112 5.87 -12.33 -10.41
N LEU A 113 4.68 -11.83 -10.07
CA LEU A 113 4.11 -11.92 -8.73
C LEU A 113 3.95 -13.37 -8.28
N LEU A 114 3.36 -14.24 -9.12
CA LEU A 114 3.22 -15.66 -8.81
C LEU A 114 4.59 -16.30 -8.55
N GLY A 115 5.59 -16.02 -9.39
CA GLY A 115 6.96 -16.48 -9.18
C GLY A 115 7.51 -16.06 -7.82
N GLN A 116 7.33 -14.80 -7.41
CA GLN A 116 7.78 -14.32 -6.10
C GLN A 116 7.00 -14.95 -4.93
N VAL A 117 5.70 -15.23 -5.11
CA VAL A 117 4.90 -15.94 -4.10
C VAL A 117 5.38 -17.38 -3.94
N TYR A 118 5.63 -18.11 -5.03
CA TYR A 118 6.20 -19.45 -4.97
C TYR A 118 7.59 -19.48 -4.32
N LEU A 119 8.46 -18.53 -4.66
CA LEU A 119 9.77 -18.38 -4.03
C LEU A 119 9.67 -18.06 -2.54
N LEU A 120 8.68 -17.26 -2.12
CA LEU A 120 8.45 -17.00 -0.71
C LEU A 120 8.05 -18.30 0.02
N LEU A 121 7.09 -19.05 -0.54
CA LEU A 121 6.58 -20.28 0.04
C LEU A 121 7.65 -21.38 0.12
N SER A 122 8.54 -21.48 -0.87
CA SER A 122 9.62 -22.49 -0.86
C SER A 122 10.63 -22.31 0.27
N THR A 123 10.69 -21.14 0.90
CA THR A 123 11.53 -20.88 2.09
C THR A 123 10.91 -21.39 3.41
N GLY A 124 9.68 -21.92 3.38
CA GLY A 124 8.93 -22.26 4.59
C GLY A 124 8.32 -21.05 5.31
N ALA A 125 8.41 -19.86 4.71
CA ALA A 125 7.58 -18.72 5.08
C ALA A 125 6.15 -18.92 4.52
N PRO A 126 5.09 -18.41 5.19
CA PRO A 126 5.09 -17.68 6.45
C PRO A 126 5.12 -18.54 7.73
N GLY A 127 5.11 -19.87 7.62
CA GLY A 127 5.02 -20.78 8.78
C GLY A 127 6.07 -20.53 9.87
N VAL A 128 7.34 -20.35 9.49
CA VAL A 128 8.43 -20.02 10.44
C VAL A 128 8.27 -18.66 11.12
N TRP A 129 7.46 -17.75 10.56
CA TRP A 129 7.20 -16.44 11.15
C TRP A 129 6.26 -16.52 12.34
N HIS A 130 5.29 -17.45 12.34
CA HIS A 130 4.42 -17.67 13.50
C HIS A 130 5.23 -18.05 14.74
N GLN A 131 6.26 -18.87 14.60
CA GLN A 131 7.17 -19.22 15.70
C GLN A 131 7.93 -17.99 16.23
N ARG A 132 8.44 -17.13 15.34
CA ARG A 132 9.14 -15.89 15.73
C ARG A 132 8.22 -14.90 16.43
N VAL A 133 6.96 -14.81 16.00
CA VAL A 133 5.93 -13.98 16.63
C VAL A 133 5.56 -14.56 17.99
N ALA A 134 5.39 -15.88 18.12
CA ALA A 134 5.11 -16.54 19.39
C ALA A 134 6.23 -16.30 20.43
N ALA A 135 7.48 -16.21 19.97
CA ALA A 135 8.66 -15.93 20.79
C ALA A 135 8.82 -14.45 21.21
N ILE A 136 7.90 -13.56 20.83
CA ILE A 136 7.93 -12.17 21.31
C ILE A 136 7.80 -12.18 22.84
N ALA A 137 8.88 -11.77 23.49
CA ALA A 137 8.97 -11.48 24.90
C ALA A 137 9.31 -9.99 25.06
N GLY A 138 8.75 -9.35 26.07
CA GLY A 138 8.93 -7.92 26.28
C GLY A 138 8.13 -7.44 27.49
N PRO A 139 8.37 -6.19 27.92
CA PRO A 139 7.77 -5.66 29.14
C PRO A 139 6.24 -5.73 29.08
N ALA A 140 5.63 -5.98 30.24
CA ALA A 140 4.18 -6.06 30.41
C ALA A 140 3.52 -4.67 30.43
N ASP A 141 4.12 -3.69 29.75
CA ASP A 141 3.65 -2.32 29.68
C ASP A 141 2.24 -2.28 29.07
N ASP A 142 1.44 -1.33 29.51
CA ASP A 142 0.08 -1.16 29.00
C ASP A 142 0.12 -0.64 27.55
N ALA A 143 -0.38 -1.44 26.62
CA ALA A 143 -0.34 -1.12 25.20
C ALA A 143 -1.19 0.11 24.85
N ALA A 144 -2.27 0.37 25.59
CA ALA A 144 -3.12 1.53 25.37
C ALA A 144 -2.42 2.81 25.84
N LEU A 145 -1.71 2.76 26.97
CA LEU A 145 -0.89 3.87 27.45
C LEU A 145 0.21 4.20 26.44
N GLN A 146 0.98 3.20 26.00
CA GLN A 146 2.04 3.40 25.01
C GLN A 146 1.50 3.98 23.69
N ALA A 147 0.33 3.52 23.24
CA ALA A 147 -0.32 4.08 22.05
C ALA A 147 -0.76 5.54 22.25
N ARG A 148 -1.22 5.91 23.44
CA ARG A 148 -1.62 7.29 23.78
C ARG A 148 -0.44 8.24 23.84
N GLU A 149 0.73 7.76 24.20
CA GLU A 149 1.96 8.55 24.20
C GLU A 149 2.59 8.65 22.81
N ALA A 150 2.61 7.56 22.04
CA ALA A 150 3.31 7.50 20.76
C ALA A 150 2.53 8.10 19.57
N LEU A 151 1.20 7.98 19.54
CA LEU A 151 0.42 8.42 18.36
C LEU A 151 0.28 9.94 18.20
N PRO A 152 0.13 10.77 19.26
CA PRO A 152 0.00 12.22 19.08
C PRO A 152 1.22 12.88 18.41
N PRO A 153 2.48 12.59 18.81
CA PRO A 153 3.65 13.11 18.11
C PRO A 153 3.69 12.69 16.63
N LEU A 154 3.41 11.41 16.33
CA LEU A 154 3.34 10.91 14.95
C LEU A 154 2.27 11.62 14.12
N ALA A 155 1.13 11.95 14.73
CA ALA A 155 0.08 12.71 14.07
C ALA A 155 0.53 14.15 13.79
N SER A 156 1.20 14.80 14.75
CA SER A 156 1.75 16.15 14.55
C SER A 156 2.74 16.17 13.39
N GLU A 157 3.72 15.26 13.39
CA GLU A 157 4.71 15.13 12.33
C GLU A 157 4.07 14.89 10.96
N PHE A 158 3.03 14.03 10.90
CA PHE A 158 2.29 13.76 9.67
C PHE A 158 1.62 15.02 9.13
N PHE A 159 0.92 15.79 9.97
CA PHE A 159 0.24 17.01 9.52
C PHE A 159 1.23 18.14 9.19
N ASP A 160 2.36 18.24 9.89
CA ASP A 160 3.45 19.15 9.54
C ASP A 160 4.05 18.83 8.17
N ALA A 161 4.32 17.55 7.90
CA ALA A 161 4.78 17.10 6.59
C ALA A 161 3.75 17.41 5.49
N GLY A 162 2.46 17.25 5.79
CA GLY A 162 1.37 17.59 4.87
C GLY A 162 1.30 19.08 4.54
N ARG A 163 1.38 19.96 5.56
CA ARG A 163 1.44 21.42 5.37
C ARG A 163 2.63 21.82 4.51
N LYS A 164 3.82 21.28 4.80
CA LYS A 164 5.04 21.54 4.01
C LYS A 164 4.88 21.07 2.56
N ALA A 165 4.29 19.91 2.34
CA ALA A 165 4.05 19.37 0.99
C ALA A 165 3.00 20.19 0.21
N ALA A 166 1.97 20.71 0.88
CA ALA A 166 0.94 21.54 0.26
C ALA A 166 1.49 22.92 -0.16
N VAL A 167 2.29 23.58 0.68
CA VAL A 167 2.94 24.87 0.33
C VAL A 167 3.94 24.71 -0.82
N GLN A 168 4.55 23.53 -0.94
CA GLN A 168 5.56 23.23 -1.94
C GLN A 168 5.03 22.30 -3.05
N ALA A 169 3.73 22.40 -3.35
CA ALA A 169 3.01 21.49 -4.25
C ALA A 169 3.58 21.39 -5.68
N GLY A 170 4.47 22.31 -6.09
CA GLY A 170 5.24 22.21 -7.33
C GLY A 170 6.34 21.13 -7.33
N SER A 171 6.69 20.55 -6.17
CA SER A 171 7.70 19.49 -6.09
C SER A 171 7.06 18.10 -6.07
N ALA A 172 6.98 17.45 -7.24
CA ALA A 172 6.50 16.07 -7.39
C ALA A 172 7.18 15.10 -6.41
N LYS A 173 8.48 15.28 -6.16
CA LYS A 173 9.26 14.48 -5.20
C LYS A 173 8.73 14.59 -3.76
N LYS A 174 8.37 15.80 -3.31
CA LYS A 174 7.86 16.04 -1.94
C LYS A 174 6.43 15.49 -1.78
N LEU A 175 5.58 15.67 -2.79
CA LEU A 175 4.24 15.07 -2.80
C LEU A 175 4.30 13.53 -2.80
N HIS A 176 5.22 12.94 -3.57
CA HIS A 176 5.43 11.50 -3.56
C HIS A 176 5.87 11.00 -2.17
N ALA A 177 6.84 11.68 -1.54
CA ALA A 177 7.30 11.33 -0.19
C ALA A 177 6.16 11.45 0.83
N PHE A 178 5.36 12.51 0.76
CA PHE A 178 4.20 12.69 1.63
C PHE A 178 3.14 11.60 1.43
N ARG A 179 2.86 11.20 0.18
CA ARG A 179 1.95 10.09 -0.14
C ARG A 179 2.41 8.76 0.49
N LEU A 180 3.72 8.48 0.46
CA LEU A 180 4.27 7.31 1.14
C LEU A 180 4.09 7.40 2.66
N SER A 181 4.29 8.60 3.23
CA SER A 181 4.04 8.86 4.65
C SER A 181 2.57 8.65 5.03
N ALA A 182 1.62 9.17 4.24
CA ALA A 182 0.18 9.00 4.47
C ALA A 182 -0.25 7.53 4.54
N LYS A 183 0.24 6.70 3.61
CA LYS A 183 -0.01 5.24 3.65
C LYS A 183 0.54 4.62 4.94
N ARG A 184 1.77 4.96 5.33
CA ARG A 184 2.41 4.44 6.55
C ARG A 184 1.67 4.89 7.81
N PHE A 185 1.29 6.15 7.87
CA PHE A 185 0.55 6.72 8.99
C PHE A 185 -0.81 6.04 9.14
N ARG A 186 -1.58 5.91 8.04
CA ARG A 186 -2.86 5.16 8.05
C ARG A 186 -2.68 3.74 8.60
N TYR A 187 -1.73 2.97 8.05
CA TYR A 187 -1.52 1.61 8.52
C TYR A 187 -1.08 1.55 9.98
N THR A 188 -0.31 2.52 10.47
CA THR A 188 0.06 2.62 11.90
C THR A 188 -1.16 2.85 12.76
N LEU A 189 -2.04 3.79 12.39
CA LEU A 189 -3.29 4.04 13.09
C LEU A 189 -4.20 2.80 13.08
N GLU A 190 -4.26 2.05 11.97
CA GLU A 190 -5.03 0.80 11.90
C GLU A 190 -4.57 -0.24 12.93
N LEU A 191 -3.27 -0.30 13.28
CA LEU A 191 -2.75 -1.25 14.29
C LEU A 191 -3.30 -0.97 15.68
N PHE A 192 -3.38 0.31 16.05
CA PHE A 192 -3.80 0.73 17.41
C PHE A 192 -5.30 0.98 17.55
N ARG A 193 -6.08 0.74 16.49
CA ARG A 193 -7.54 0.88 16.50
C ARG A 193 -8.23 0.27 17.74
N PRO A 194 -7.84 -0.93 18.25
CA PRO A 194 -8.51 -1.52 19.42
C PRO A 194 -8.46 -0.70 20.71
N PHE A 195 -7.52 0.25 20.83
CA PHE A 195 -7.35 1.06 22.05
C PHE A 195 -8.11 2.38 22.05
N TYR A 196 -8.80 2.70 20.95
CA TYR A 196 -9.44 3.99 20.75
C TYR A 196 -10.92 3.88 20.42
N GLY A 197 -11.68 4.89 20.86
CA GLY A 197 -13.12 4.99 20.63
C GLY A 197 -13.51 5.61 19.28
N PRO A 198 -14.81 5.88 19.07
CA PRO A 198 -15.36 6.33 17.78
C PRO A 198 -14.71 7.58 17.18
N VAL A 199 -14.26 8.52 18.01
CA VAL A 199 -13.58 9.75 17.56
C VAL A 199 -12.30 9.44 16.78
N PHE A 200 -11.58 8.39 17.15
CA PHE A 200 -10.39 7.96 16.43
C PHE A 200 -10.74 7.39 15.05
N LEU A 201 -11.84 6.66 14.92
CA LEU A 201 -12.30 6.12 13.64
C LEU A 201 -12.64 7.25 12.65
N GLN A 202 -13.29 8.31 13.13
CA GLN A 202 -13.55 9.50 12.32
C GLN A 202 -12.25 10.17 11.84
N ARG A 203 -11.22 10.25 12.71
CA ARG A 203 -9.91 10.79 12.34
C ARG A 203 -9.17 9.89 11.35
N LEU A 204 -9.22 8.58 11.53
CA LEU A 204 -8.67 7.61 10.59
C LEU A 204 -9.33 7.76 9.21
N GLU A 205 -10.64 7.99 9.16
CA GLU A 205 -11.35 8.23 7.90
C GLU A 205 -10.85 9.48 7.18
N ARG A 206 -10.59 10.57 7.92
CA ARG A 206 -9.96 11.78 7.33
C ARG A 206 -8.59 11.48 6.72
N VAL A 207 -7.78 10.63 7.36
CA VAL A 207 -6.48 10.19 6.80
C VAL A 207 -6.68 9.35 5.54
N ARG A 208 -7.72 8.49 5.49
CA ARG A 208 -8.08 7.74 4.27
C ARG A 208 -8.48 8.67 3.13
N GLN A 209 -9.24 9.73 3.40
CA GLN A 209 -9.62 10.74 2.43
C GLN A 209 -8.38 11.46 1.86
N ILE A 210 -7.45 11.91 2.72
CA ILE A 210 -6.17 12.50 2.29
C ILE A 210 -5.41 11.53 1.39
N GLN A 211 -5.30 10.25 1.79
CA GLN A 211 -4.63 9.24 0.98
C GLN A 211 -5.33 9.02 -0.38
N SER A 212 -6.67 9.06 -0.41
CA SER A 212 -7.46 8.89 -1.64
C SER A 212 -7.20 10.03 -2.62
N LEU A 213 -7.22 11.29 -2.15
CA LEU A 213 -6.92 12.46 -2.98
C LEU A 213 -5.50 12.41 -3.56
N LEU A 214 -4.50 12.12 -2.71
CA LEU A 214 -3.11 11.94 -3.15
C LEU A 214 -2.94 10.75 -4.12
N GLY A 215 -3.77 9.72 -3.99
CA GLY A 215 -3.83 8.60 -4.93
C GLY A 215 -4.32 9.06 -6.30
N LYS A 216 -5.52 9.63 -6.35
CA LYS A 216 -6.14 10.12 -7.60
C LYS A 216 -5.23 11.04 -8.40
N ARG A 217 -4.57 11.99 -7.73
CA ARG A 217 -3.64 12.92 -8.39
C ARG A 217 -2.43 12.21 -9.00
N GLN A 218 -1.87 11.22 -8.30
CA GLN A 218 -0.77 10.40 -8.84
C GLN A 218 -1.24 9.56 -10.03
N ASP A 219 -2.43 8.97 -9.91
CA ASP A 219 -3.00 8.12 -10.96
C ASP A 219 -3.26 8.94 -12.24
N CYS A 220 -3.77 10.18 -12.10
CA CYS A 220 -3.93 11.11 -13.21
C CYS A 220 -2.58 11.51 -13.83
N ALA A 221 -1.56 11.80 -13.02
CA ALA A 221 -0.23 12.14 -13.54
C ALA A 221 0.37 10.99 -14.38
N VAL A 222 0.29 9.75 -13.88
CA VAL A 222 0.80 8.57 -14.62
C VAL A 222 0.01 8.33 -15.91
N ALA A 223 -1.31 8.50 -15.88
CA ALA A 223 -2.13 8.38 -17.09
C ALA A 223 -1.83 9.48 -18.12
N ALA A 224 -1.68 10.73 -17.68
CA ALA A 224 -1.33 11.86 -18.54
C ALA A 224 0.04 11.66 -19.20
N ASP A 225 1.05 11.19 -18.45
CA ASP A 225 2.38 10.90 -18.99
C ASP A 225 2.32 9.84 -20.11
N ARG A 226 1.53 8.77 -19.92
CA ARG A 226 1.34 7.72 -20.94
C ARG A 226 0.66 8.22 -22.21
N LEU A 227 -0.41 9.02 -22.06
CA LEU A 227 -1.13 9.59 -23.21
C LEU A 227 -0.29 10.65 -23.94
N SER A 228 0.43 11.49 -23.19
CA SER A 228 1.31 12.54 -23.75
C SER A 228 2.39 11.94 -24.64
N ALA A 229 2.96 10.79 -24.27
CA ALA A 229 3.94 10.07 -25.06
C ALA A 229 3.43 9.62 -26.45
N LEU A 230 2.11 9.49 -26.61
CA LEU A 230 1.46 9.08 -27.87
C LEU A 230 0.80 10.25 -28.63
N SER A 231 0.63 11.40 -27.98
CA SER A 231 -0.16 12.53 -28.49
C SER A 231 0.28 13.06 -29.86
N ALA A 232 1.58 12.94 -30.19
CA ALA A 232 2.12 13.36 -31.49
C ALA A 232 1.80 12.38 -32.63
N THR A 233 1.58 11.10 -32.32
CA THR A 233 1.41 10.02 -33.30
C THR A 233 0.00 9.45 -33.35
N ASP A 234 -0.80 9.66 -32.30
CA ASP A 234 -2.16 9.14 -32.18
C ASP A 234 -3.11 10.22 -31.63
N PRO A 235 -3.76 11.00 -32.51
CA PRO A 235 -4.70 12.05 -32.09
C PRO A 235 -5.91 11.52 -31.31
N LEU A 236 -6.23 10.21 -31.35
CA LEU A 236 -7.36 9.63 -30.61
C LEU A 236 -7.15 9.69 -29.09
N VAL A 237 -5.91 9.89 -28.62
CA VAL A 237 -5.60 10.02 -27.19
C VAL A 237 -5.90 11.42 -26.63
N LEU A 238 -6.05 12.44 -27.48
CA LEU A 238 -6.18 13.83 -27.06
C LEU A 238 -7.43 14.11 -26.20
N PRO A 239 -8.63 13.58 -26.53
CA PRO A 239 -9.81 13.77 -25.68
C PRO A 239 -9.63 13.14 -24.29
N ALA A 240 -9.03 11.93 -24.24
CA ALA A 240 -8.75 11.25 -22.99
C ALA A 240 -7.69 12.01 -22.16
N LEU A 241 -6.67 12.58 -22.80
CA LEU A 241 -5.64 13.39 -22.14
C LEU A 241 -6.25 14.63 -21.49
N ALA A 242 -7.09 15.37 -22.23
CA ALA A 242 -7.77 16.55 -21.70
C ALA A 242 -8.66 16.21 -20.49
N GLU A 243 -9.40 15.09 -20.52
CA GLU A 243 -10.22 14.66 -19.39
C GLU A 243 -9.37 14.22 -18.18
N VAL A 244 -8.24 13.54 -18.40
CA VAL A 244 -7.30 13.19 -17.32
C VAL A 244 -6.72 14.45 -16.65
N GLU A 245 -6.30 15.44 -17.44
CA GLU A 245 -5.77 16.71 -16.93
C GLU A 245 -6.83 17.51 -16.17
N ALA A 246 -8.06 17.58 -16.68
CA ALA A 246 -9.18 18.23 -16.00
C ALA A 246 -9.49 17.57 -14.64
N ARG A 247 -9.34 16.25 -14.53
CA ARG A 247 -9.48 15.53 -13.26
C ARG A 247 -8.35 15.82 -12.29
N ALA A 248 -7.12 15.91 -12.77
CA ALA A 248 -5.95 16.23 -11.94
C ALA A 248 -6.06 17.61 -11.27
N GLN A 249 -6.75 18.56 -11.92
CA GLN A 249 -7.01 19.89 -11.37
C GLN A 249 -8.10 19.91 -10.28
N LYS A 250 -9.01 18.92 -10.29
CA LYS A 250 -10.11 18.78 -9.32
C LYS A 250 -9.75 17.95 -8.08
N SER A 251 -8.60 17.28 -8.08
CA SER A 251 -8.13 16.34 -7.04
C SER A 251 -7.05 16.91 -6.13
#